data_AF-H8X078-F1
#
_entry.id   AF-H8X078-F1
#
_cell.length_a   1.000
_cell.length_b   1.000
_cell.length_c   1.000
_cell.angle_alpha   90.00
_cell.angle_beta   90.00
_cell.angle_gamma   90.00
#
_symmetry.space_group_name_H-M   'P 1'
#
loop_
_entity.id
_entity.type
_entity.pdbx_description
1 polymer ?
#
loop_
_entity_poly.entity_id
_entity_poly.type
_entity_poly.pdbx_seq_one_letter_code
_entity_poly.pdbx_strand_id
1 'polypeptide(L)'
;MSLSSELAAGIEDNDLSFGDDKDKMFPQRRGNEQNVITDENISVTQRMISACSGSLITSLVVTPFDVIRIRIQQQEILPQNEPCCHVHYPEHFVKRLPKQEAAALASSPELFWIHNKYCRPGTEQCTRITSTFQGFSTISKHEGVATLWRGLSLTLLMAIPSNIIYFTGYEYIRDHSPFGNSSFNPLLCGALARIMSATFVAPAELIKTQLQSIPSDSRNSSHVLSHLLRDSMALVKKNGTSTLFKGLQITLWRDVPFSGIYWSSYEICKKQIARVLKTDFNNTTSGGADDWKVFTTSFLSGSISGAIAAFFTNPFDVGKTRLQITMDDGDVKHKPKTNMFKFLANIYKNEGVGALYSGFGPRVMKIAPACAIMISSYEVGKKLFKNGNVSND
;
A
#
# COMPACT_ATOMS: atom_id res chain seq x y z
N MET A 1 2.42 1.43 -2.21
CA MET A 1 1.20 1.86 -2.90
C MET A 1 -0.03 1.49 -2.08
N SER A 2 -1.02 2.39 -2.01
CA SER A 2 -2.09 2.32 -1.01
C SER A 2 -3.34 1.65 -1.58
N LEU A 3 -3.92 0.74 -0.81
CA LEU A 3 -5.32 0.26 -0.92
C LEU A 3 -6.29 1.40 -1.31
N SER A 4 -6.01 2.61 -0.85
CA SER A 4 -6.70 3.85 -1.18
C SER A 4 -6.96 4.06 -2.68
N SER A 5 -5.99 3.84 -3.56
CA SER A 5 -6.16 4.14 -4.99
C SER A 5 -7.12 3.17 -5.67
N GLU A 6 -7.00 1.88 -5.35
CA GLU A 6 -7.89 0.83 -5.84
C GLU A 6 -9.31 0.99 -5.29
N LEU A 7 -9.42 1.37 -4.03
CA LEU A 7 -10.72 1.59 -3.39
C LEU A 7 -11.41 2.83 -3.94
N ALA A 8 -10.65 3.86 -4.31
CA ALA A 8 -11.19 5.07 -4.91
C ALA A 8 -11.71 4.83 -6.34
N ALA A 9 -11.02 4.03 -7.16
CA ALA A 9 -11.59 3.55 -8.44
C ALA A 9 -12.77 2.58 -8.22
N GLY A 10 -12.69 1.75 -7.17
CA GLY A 10 -13.79 0.99 -6.57
C GLY A 10 -15.09 1.76 -6.45
N ILE A 11 -14.98 2.93 -5.83
CA ILE A 11 -16.12 3.81 -5.59
C ILE A 11 -16.58 4.47 -6.90
N GLU A 12 -15.68 4.78 -7.83
CA GLU A 12 -16.05 5.37 -9.12
C GLU A 12 -16.90 4.44 -9.98
N ASP A 13 -16.52 3.17 -10.11
CA ASP A 13 -17.33 2.18 -10.85
C ASP A 13 -18.70 1.94 -10.18
N ASN A 14 -18.86 2.24 -8.88
CA ASN A 14 -20.14 2.12 -8.21
C ASN A 14 -21.14 3.23 -8.58
N ASP A 15 -20.67 4.39 -9.02
CA ASP A 15 -21.52 5.44 -9.62
C ASP A 15 -21.87 5.10 -11.10
N LEU A 16 -21.23 4.09 -11.68
CA LEU A 16 -21.58 3.46 -12.95
C LEU A 16 -22.22 2.11 -12.67
N SER A 17 -23.45 2.10 -12.15
CA SER A 17 -24.23 0.87 -12.09
C SER A 17 -24.38 0.31 -13.51
N PHE A 18 -23.66 -0.79 -13.78
CA PHE A 18 -23.94 -1.67 -14.91
C PHE A 18 -25.32 -2.27 -14.67
N GLY A 19 -26.34 -1.57 -15.18
CA GLY A 19 -27.64 -2.13 -15.43
C GLY A 19 -27.48 -3.35 -16.33
N ASP A 20 -28.05 -4.45 -15.87
CA ASP A 20 -28.30 -5.65 -16.68
C ASP A 20 -29.32 -5.26 -17.76
N ASP A 21 -28.86 -4.58 -18.82
CA ASP A 21 -29.71 -4.13 -19.92
C ASP A 21 -29.89 -5.29 -20.91
N LYS A 22 -30.63 -6.32 -20.47
CA LYS A 22 -30.98 -7.48 -21.31
C LYS A 22 -32.37 -7.43 -21.92
N ASP A 23 -33.17 -6.39 -21.69
CA ASP A 23 -34.55 -6.34 -22.18
C ASP A 23 -34.90 -5.02 -22.89
N LYS A 24 -34.20 -4.65 -23.97
CA LYS A 24 -34.74 -3.70 -24.98
C LYS A 24 -34.35 -4.09 -26.42
N MET A 25 -35.06 -5.09 -26.96
CA MET A 25 -35.18 -5.32 -28.41
C MET A 25 -36.23 -4.33 -28.98
N PHE A 26 -35.86 -3.61 -30.05
CA PHE A 26 -36.61 -2.57 -30.84
C PHE A 26 -38.13 -2.82 -31.11
N PRO A 27 -38.99 -1.83 -31.52
CA PRO A 27 -38.69 -0.58 -32.27
C PRO A 27 -39.45 0.75 -31.93
N GLN A 28 -38.78 1.87 -32.22
CA GLN A 28 -39.23 3.17 -32.79
C GLN A 28 -40.71 3.65 -32.68
N ARG A 29 -41.01 4.69 -31.87
CA ARG A 29 -41.90 5.85 -32.21
C ARG A 29 -42.01 6.93 -31.10
N ARG A 30 -41.89 8.19 -31.54
CA ARG A 30 -42.37 9.49 -31.01
C ARG A 30 -42.81 9.62 -29.54
N GLY A 31 -42.16 10.56 -28.85
CA GLY A 31 -42.81 11.58 -28.03
C GLY A 31 -43.25 11.18 -26.63
N ASN A 32 -42.38 11.39 -25.65
CA ASN A 32 -42.69 12.18 -24.45
C ASN A 32 -41.43 12.31 -23.58
N GLU A 33 -41.11 13.55 -23.21
CA GLU A 33 -40.17 13.92 -22.16
C GLU A 33 -40.57 13.22 -20.86
N GLN A 34 -39.79 12.20 -20.47
CA GLN A 34 -39.65 11.80 -19.08
C GLN A 34 -38.19 12.02 -18.72
N ASN A 35 -37.96 13.10 -17.99
CA ASN A 35 -36.68 13.48 -17.41
C ASN A 35 -36.16 12.36 -16.49
N VAL A 36 -35.35 11.48 -17.07
CA VAL A 36 -34.43 10.64 -16.33
C VAL A 36 -33.33 11.57 -15.86
N ILE A 37 -33.41 12.00 -14.60
CA ILE A 37 -32.34 12.77 -13.95
C ILE A 37 -31.18 11.80 -13.73
N THR A 38 -30.32 11.65 -14.75
CA THR A 38 -28.99 11.06 -14.60
C THR A 38 -28.12 12.02 -13.77
N ASP A 39 -27.36 11.48 -12.82
CA ASP A 39 -26.37 12.18 -11.99
C ASP A 39 -25.22 12.78 -12.85
N GLU A 40 -25.51 13.83 -13.63
CA GLU A 40 -24.60 14.38 -14.65
C GLU A 40 -23.74 15.58 -14.19
N ASN A 41 -23.66 15.88 -12.88
CA ASN A 41 -23.11 17.17 -12.42
C ASN A 41 -21.78 17.10 -11.63
N ILE A 42 -20.95 16.06 -11.76
CA ILE A 42 -19.61 16.05 -11.13
C ILE A 42 -18.54 15.70 -12.16
N SER A 43 -17.68 16.68 -12.47
CA SER A 43 -16.56 16.54 -13.42
C SER A 43 -15.54 15.50 -12.95
N VAL A 44 -14.89 14.81 -13.90
CA VAL A 44 -13.80 13.85 -13.64
C VAL A 44 -12.73 14.46 -12.72
N THR A 45 -12.36 15.71 -12.95
CA THR A 45 -11.38 16.44 -12.12
C THR A 45 -11.83 16.57 -10.66
N GLN A 46 -13.12 16.82 -10.42
CA GLN A 46 -13.68 16.93 -9.06
C GLN A 46 -13.65 15.57 -8.34
N ARG A 47 -13.95 14.48 -9.06
CA ARG A 47 -13.85 13.11 -8.53
C ARG A 47 -12.40 12.74 -8.19
N MET A 48 -11.45 13.09 -9.06
CA MET A 48 -10.02 12.89 -8.83
C MET A 48 -9.51 13.66 -7.61
N ILE A 49 -9.96 14.91 -7.41
CA ILE A 49 -9.61 15.72 -6.24
C ILE A 49 -10.13 15.06 -4.95
N SER A 50 -11.37 14.55 -4.98
CA SER A 50 -11.97 13.83 -3.85
C SER A 50 -11.25 12.53 -3.52
N ALA A 51 -10.85 11.76 -4.54
CA ALA A 51 -10.05 10.56 -4.34
C ALA A 51 -8.64 10.87 -3.82
N CYS A 52 -8.00 11.93 -4.32
CA CYS A 52 -6.70 12.37 -3.85
C CYS A 52 -6.75 12.83 -2.39
N SER A 53 -7.75 13.63 -2.00
CA SER A 53 -7.90 14.07 -0.60
C SER A 53 -8.10 12.88 0.33
N GLY A 54 -8.97 11.93 -0.03
CA GLY A 54 -9.17 10.69 0.73
C GLY A 54 -7.89 9.86 0.85
N SER A 55 -7.10 9.77 -0.21
CA SER A 55 -5.81 9.06 -0.20
C SER A 55 -4.77 9.73 0.71
N LEU A 56 -4.73 11.06 0.76
CA LEU A 56 -3.81 11.80 1.63
C LEU A 56 -4.19 11.63 3.11
N ILE A 57 -5.50 11.74 3.43
CA ILE A 57 -6.00 11.52 4.79
C ILE A 57 -5.77 10.06 5.22
N THR A 58 -6.04 9.11 4.32
CA THR A 58 -5.78 7.69 4.58
C THR A 58 -4.30 7.45 4.85
N SER A 59 -3.41 8.04 4.06
CA SER A 59 -1.97 7.92 4.27
C SER A 59 -1.58 8.44 5.65
N LEU A 60 -2.11 9.59 6.09
CA LEU A 60 -1.86 10.12 7.42
C LEU A 60 -2.28 9.14 8.54
N VAL A 61 -3.46 8.53 8.44
CA VAL A 61 -3.98 7.62 9.47
C VAL A 61 -3.29 6.26 9.46
N VAL A 62 -2.91 5.77 8.28
CA VAL A 62 -2.38 4.41 8.10
C VAL A 62 -0.86 4.32 8.30
N THR A 63 -0.12 5.43 8.16
CA THR A 63 1.35 5.42 8.25
C THR A 63 1.89 4.76 9.54
N PRO A 64 1.33 4.98 10.74
CA PRO A 64 1.78 4.29 11.95
C PRO A 64 1.74 2.76 11.85
N PHE A 65 0.69 2.21 11.21
CA PHE A 65 0.57 0.77 11.00
C PHE A 65 1.59 0.24 10.01
N ASP A 66 1.92 1.01 8.97
CA ASP A 66 2.96 0.65 8.00
C ASP A 66 4.34 0.62 8.65
N VAL A 67 4.66 1.59 9.51
CA VAL A 67 5.94 1.61 10.24
C VAL A 67 6.05 0.40 11.17
N ILE A 68 5.00 0.10 11.95
CA ILE A 68 4.99 -1.07 12.85
C ILE A 68 5.16 -2.37 12.06
N ARG A 69 4.44 -2.50 10.94
CA ARG A 69 4.51 -3.67 10.06
C ARG A 69 5.93 -3.90 9.53
N ILE A 70 6.56 -2.85 8.98
CA ILE A 70 7.92 -2.95 8.43
C ILE A 70 8.89 -3.38 9.52
N ARG A 71 8.79 -2.82 10.73
CA ARG A 71 9.65 -3.21 11.85
C ARG A 71 9.48 -4.67 12.24
N ILE A 72 8.25 -5.15 12.40
CA ILE A 72 7.97 -6.57 12.71
C ILE A 72 8.57 -7.48 11.63
N GLN A 73 8.38 -7.14 10.36
CA GLN A 73 8.91 -7.93 9.24
C GLN A 73 10.45 -7.94 9.21
N GLN A 74 11.09 -6.85 9.62
CA GLN A 74 12.54 -6.79 9.73
C GLN A 74 13.08 -7.58 10.93
N GLN A 75 12.35 -7.66 12.06
CA GLN A 75 12.80 -8.44 13.22
C GLN A 75 12.96 -9.92 12.94
N GLU A 76 12.22 -10.47 11.98
CA GLU A 76 12.35 -11.88 11.61
C GLU A 76 13.65 -12.21 10.87
N ILE A 77 14.35 -11.19 10.37
CA ILE A 77 15.64 -11.37 9.71
C ILE A 77 16.75 -11.59 10.75
N LEU A 78 16.54 -11.16 12.00
CA LEU A 78 17.49 -11.43 13.08
C LEU A 78 17.42 -12.92 13.46
N PRO A 79 18.57 -13.64 13.44
CA PRO A 79 18.61 -15.01 13.92
C PRO A 79 18.17 -15.06 15.39
N GLN A 80 17.30 -16.02 15.72
CA GLN A 80 16.63 -16.06 17.03
C GLN A 80 17.61 -16.13 18.23
N ASN A 81 18.83 -16.62 18.00
CA ASN A 81 19.85 -16.92 19.00
C ASN A 81 21.03 -15.93 19.05
N GLU A 82 21.07 -14.88 18.23
CA GLU A 82 22.14 -13.87 18.33
C GLU A 82 21.73 -12.67 19.20
N PRO A 83 22.67 -12.11 19.98
CA PRO A 83 22.44 -10.90 20.74
C PRO A 83 22.24 -9.72 19.79
N CYS A 84 21.05 -9.13 19.81
CA CYS A 84 20.69 -7.99 18.98
C CYS A 84 21.18 -6.63 19.56
N CYS A 85 21.73 -6.66 20.78
CA CYS A 85 22.40 -5.54 21.40
C CYS A 85 23.85 -5.95 21.68
N HIS A 86 24.81 -5.27 21.06
CA HIS A 86 26.20 -5.40 21.45
C HIS A 86 26.44 -4.59 22.72
N VAL A 87 27.05 -5.21 23.73
CA VAL A 87 27.64 -4.47 24.86
C VAL A 87 28.67 -3.52 24.26
N HIS A 88 28.48 -2.21 24.44
CA HIS A 88 29.39 -1.22 23.89
C HIS A 88 30.72 -1.33 24.65
N TYR A 89 31.67 -2.09 24.09
CA TYR A 89 33.03 -2.09 24.58
C TYR A 89 33.66 -0.73 24.27
N PRO A 90 34.36 -0.08 25.22
CA PRO A 90 35.06 1.17 24.95
C PRO A 90 35.99 1.00 23.73
N GLU A 91 36.11 2.01 22.86
CA GLU A 91 36.85 1.94 21.58
C GLU A 91 38.26 1.30 21.69
N HIS A 92 38.89 1.45 22.86
CA HIS A 92 40.20 0.87 23.17
C HIS A 92 40.22 -0.67 23.22
N PHE A 93 39.09 -1.31 23.51
CA PHE A 93 38.96 -2.76 23.59
C PHE A 93 38.73 -3.38 22.20
N VAL A 94 37.93 -2.71 21.35
CA VAL A 94 37.69 -3.14 19.95
C VAL A 94 38.97 -3.09 19.12
N LYS A 95 39.84 -2.09 19.35
CA LYS A 95 41.16 -2.00 18.71
C LYS A 95 42.15 -3.10 19.15
N ARG A 96 41.87 -3.82 20.24
CA ARG A 96 42.71 -4.92 20.74
C ARG A 96 42.22 -6.31 20.31
N LEU A 97 41.03 -6.42 19.73
CA LEU A 97 40.51 -7.69 19.23
C LEU A 97 41.23 -8.11 17.93
N PRO A 98 41.48 -9.42 17.71
CA PRO A 98 41.96 -9.95 16.45
C PRO A 98 41.09 -9.48 15.28
N LYS A 99 41.71 -9.14 14.14
CA LYS A 99 41.01 -8.62 12.94
C LYS A 99 39.83 -9.49 12.47
N GLN A 100 39.86 -10.81 12.74
CA GLN A 100 38.77 -11.73 12.41
C GLN A 100 37.55 -11.58 13.33
N GLU A 101 37.72 -11.36 14.63
CA GLU A 101 36.61 -11.14 15.57
C GLU A 101 35.98 -9.75 15.40
N ALA A 102 36.78 -8.73 15.09
CA ALA A 102 36.29 -7.41 14.74
C ALA A 102 35.49 -7.41 13.41
N ALA A 103 35.90 -8.24 12.44
CA ALA A 103 35.16 -8.43 11.19
C ALA A 103 33.86 -9.22 11.39
N ALA A 104 33.84 -10.21 12.28
CA ALA A 104 32.63 -10.96 12.64
C ALA A 104 31.61 -10.09 13.40
N LEU A 105 32.07 -9.20 14.29
CA LEU A 105 31.20 -8.19 14.92
C LEU A 105 30.64 -7.20 13.90
N ALA A 106 31.41 -6.82 12.88
CA ALA A 106 30.97 -5.89 11.83
C ALA A 106 30.03 -6.52 10.79
N SER A 107 29.92 -7.85 10.74
CA SER A 107 29.10 -8.59 9.76
C SER A 107 27.73 -9.03 10.26
N SER A 108 27.36 -8.67 11.49
CA SER A 108 26.02 -8.97 12.01
C SER A 108 25.00 -8.00 11.39
N PRO A 109 23.83 -8.46 10.92
CA PRO A 109 22.83 -7.59 10.33
C PRO A 109 22.26 -6.63 11.40
N GLU A 110 22.84 -5.44 11.51
CA GLU A 110 22.28 -4.39 12.35
C GLU A 110 20.96 -3.90 11.75
N LEU A 111 19.86 -4.07 12.49
CA LEU A 111 18.58 -3.49 12.10
C LEU A 111 18.64 -1.97 12.24
N PHE A 112 18.34 -1.26 11.15
CA PHE A 112 18.46 0.21 11.08
C PHE A 112 17.75 0.99 12.20
N TRP A 113 16.76 0.39 12.87
CA TRP A 113 15.95 1.05 13.90
C TRP A 113 16.23 0.55 15.32
N ILE A 114 16.93 -0.58 15.49
CA ILE A 114 17.31 -1.06 16.81
C ILE A 114 18.50 -0.21 17.28
N HIS A 115 18.23 0.71 18.19
CA HIS A 115 19.24 1.51 18.87
C HIS A 115 19.43 0.98 20.30
N ASN A 116 20.48 1.42 20.99
CA ASN A 116 20.74 1.12 22.41
C ASN A 116 19.52 1.35 23.33
N LYS A 117 18.58 2.23 22.94
CA LYS A 117 17.33 2.49 23.66
C LYS A 117 16.38 1.28 23.72
N TYR A 118 16.49 0.33 22.80
CA TYR A 118 15.66 -0.87 22.75
C TYR A 118 16.25 -2.04 23.56
N CYS A 119 17.48 -1.89 24.05
CA CYS A 119 18.18 -2.87 24.86
C CYS A 119 17.64 -2.86 26.29
N ARG A 120 17.37 -4.04 26.83
CA ARG A 120 17.00 -4.16 28.24
C ARG A 120 18.25 -3.97 29.11
N PRO A 121 18.18 -3.18 30.20
CA PRO A 121 19.31 -2.99 31.10
C PRO A 121 19.77 -4.34 31.66
N GLY A 122 21.06 -4.67 31.49
CA GLY A 122 21.67 -5.88 32.04
C GLY A 122 21.45 -7.18 31.25
N THR A 123 20.90 -7.13 30.03
CA THR A 123 20.74 -8.32 29.17
C THR A 123 21.09 -8.01 27.72
N GLU A 124 21.64 -8.99 26.99
CA GLU A 124 21.95 -8.88 25.55
C GLU A 124 20.71 -8.99 24.63
N GLN A 125 19.51 -8.85 25.21
CA GLN A 125 18.23 -9.00 24.51
C GLN A 125 17.53 -7.66 24.28
N CYS A 126 17.04 -7.45 23.07
CA CYS A 126 16.23 -6.31 22.67
C CYS A 126 14.76 -6.57 22.94
N THR A 127 14.01 -5.49 23.14
CA THR A 127 12.55 -5.52 23.15
C THR A 127 12.00 -5.89 21.76
N ARG A 128 11.61 -7.17 21.59
CA ARG A 128 10.93 -7.64 20.36
C ARG A 128 9.49 -7.15 20.30
N ILE A 129 9.05 -6.70 19.12
CA ILE A 129 7.68 -6.25 18.88
C ILE A 129 6.88 -7.45 18.39
N THR A 130 5.99 -7.97 19.24
CA THR A 130 5.19 -9.14 18.88
C THR A 130 3.79 -8.78 18.38
N SER A 131 3.26 -7.65 18.84
CA SER A 131 1.89 -7.20 18.56
C SER A 131 1.87 -5.75 18.11
N THR A 132 0.88 -5.39 17.29
CA THR A 132 0.70 -4.02 16.78
C THR A 132 0.58 -2.99 17.92
N PHE A 133 -0.24 -3.29 18.94
CA PHE A 133 -0.44 -2.39 20.09
C PHE A 133 0.83 -2.26 20.93
N GLN A 134 1.54 -3.37 21.13
CA GLN A 134 2.84 -3.38 21.80
C GLN A 134 3.85 -2.55 21.01
N GLY A 135 3.87 -2.69 19.68
CA GLY A 135 4.74 -1.92 18.78
C GLY A 135 4.47 -0.43 18.87
N PHE A 136 3.19 -0.03 18.83
CA PHE A 136 2.80 1.37 19.00
C PHE A 136 3.31 1.95 20.33
N SER A 137 3.09 1.24 21.43
CA SER A 137 3.55 1.69 22.76
C SER A 137 5.08 1.73 22.85
N THR A 138 5.76 0.70 22.33
CA THR A 138 7.22 0.57 22.44
C THR A 138 7.92 1.64 21.61
N ILE A 139 7.50 1.86 20.36
CA ILE A 139 8.08 2.88 19.48
C ILE A 139 7.82 4.27 20.07
N SER A 140 6.59 4.55 20.52
CA SER A 140 6.23 5.85 21.09
C SER A 140 7.05 6.16 22.35
N LYS A 141 7.34 5.16 23.19
CA LYS A 141 8.14 5.32 24.42
C LYS A 141 9.63 5.53 24.16
N HIS A 142 10.23 4.82 23.19
CA HIS A 142 11.69 4.84 23.00
C HIS A 142 12.17 5.86 21.96
N GLU A 143 11.36 6.14 20.92
CA GLU A 143 11.73 7.02 19.80
C GLU A 143 10.85 8.27 19.70
N GLY A 144 9.73 8.33 20.42
CA GLY A 144 8.76 9.41 20.33
C GLY A 144 7.67 9.18 19.28
N VAL A 145 6.53 9.85 19.48
CA VAL A 145 5.30 9.66 18.68
C VAL A 145 5.47 10.08 17.22
N ALA A 146 6.26 11.13 16.95
CA ALA A 146 6.48 11.62 15.58
C ALA A 146 7.13 10.58 14.66
N THR A 147 7.89 9.64 15.23
CA THR A 147 8.61 8.61 14.46
C THR A 147 7.68 7.59 13.80
N LEU A 148 6.44 7.49 14.26
CA LEU A 148 5.39 6.68 13.61
C LEU A 148 4.99 7.23 12.23
N TRP A 149 5.29 8.49 11.93
CA TRP A 149 5.03 9.13 10.63
C TRP A 149 6.30 9.27 9.77
N ARG A 150 7.38 8.55 10.12
CA ARG A 150 8.62 8.59 9.35
C ARG A 150 8.39 8.10 7.92
N GLY A 151 8.70 8.95 6.94
CA GLY A 151 8.47 8.67 5.51
C GLY A 151 7.08 9.05 5.00
N LEU A 152 6.24 9.72 5.80
CA LEU A 152 4.94 10.24 5.36
C LEU A 152 5.09 11.24 4.19
N SER A 153 5.99 12.21 4.28
CA SER A 153 6.19 13.25 3.25
C SER A 153 6.41 12.65 1.86
N LEU A 154 7.25 11.64 1.77
CA LEU A 154 7.57 10.94 0.54
C LEU A 154 6.41 10.04 0.06
N THR A 155 5.62 9.51 0.99
CA THR A 155 4.38 8.79 0.68
C THR A 155 3.32 9.71 0.08
N LEU A 156 3.14 10.91 0.63
CA LEU A 156 2.21 11.91 0.12
C LEU A 156 2.66 12.42 -1.26
N LEU A 157 3.96 12.66 -1.45
CA LEU A 157 4.54 13.06 -2.74
C LEU A 157 4.23 12.05 -3.85
N MET A 158 4.27 10.74 -3.54
CA MET A 158 3.98 9.68 -4.50
C MET A 158 2.48 9.42 -4.69
N ALA A 159 1.65 9.73 -3.69
CA ALA A 159 0.24 9.42 -3.72
C ALA A 159 -0.49 10.15 -4.85
N ILE A 160 -0.20 11.44 -5.04
CA ILE A 160 -0.85 12.28 -6.06
C ILE A 160 -0.59 11.75 -7.49
N PRO A 161 0.66 11.62 -7.98
CA PRO A 161 0.91 11.12 -9.32
C PRO A 161 0.44 9.67 -9.50
N SER A 162 0.55 8.83 -8.46
CA SER A 162 0.06 7.45 -8.50
C SER A 162 -1.44 7.38 -8.73
N ASN A 163 -2.22 8.18 -8.01
CA ASN A 163 -3.66 8.23 -8.13
C ASN A 163 -4.08 8.77 -9.50
N ILE A 164 -3.50 9.90 -9.94
CA ILE A 164 -3.82 10.52 -11.25
C ILE A 164 -3.64 9.50 -12.38
N ILE A 165 -2.48 8.83 -12.43
CA ILE A 165 -2.16 7.88 -13.49
C ILE A 165 -3.04 6.63 -13.40
N TYR A 166 -3.37 6.20 -12.19
CA TYR A 166 -4.26 5.07 -12.00
C TYR A 166 -5.67 5.38 -12.51
N PHE A 167 -6.24 6.53 -12.14
CA PHE A 167 -7.58 6.96 -12.57
C PHE A 167 -7.66 7.17 -14.08
N THR A 168 -6.84 8.07 -14.63
CA THR A 168 -6.82 8.36 -16.06
C THR A 168 -6.49 7.10 -16.87
N GLY A 169 -5.61 6.25 -16.34
CA GLY A 169 -5.29 4.97 -16.94
C GLY A 169 -6.44 3.99 -16.96
N TYR A 170 -7.14 3.88 -15.84
CA TYR A 170 -8.30 3.02 -15.70
C TYR A 170 -9.40 3.42 -16.69
N GLU A 171 -9.75 4.71 -16.74
CA GLU A 171 -10.73 5.26 -17.69
C GLU A 171 -10.31 4.98 -19.13
N TYR A 172 -9.08 5.31 -19.49
CA TYR A 172 -8.58 5.10 -20.85
C TYR A 172 -8.66 3.62 -21.28
N ILE A 173 -8.26 2.71 -20.40
CA ILE A 173 -8.28 1.26 -20.69
C ILE A 173 -9.72 0.74 -20.73
N ARG A 174 -10.59 1.23 -19.85
CA ARG A 174 -12.03 0.87 -19.81
C ARG A 174 -12.72 1.26 -21.10
N ASP A 175 -12.51 2.48 -21.57
CA ASP A 175 -13.17 3.04 -22.76
C ASP A 175 -12.71 2.37 -24.07
N HIS A 176 -11.47 1.89 -24.10
CA HIS A 176 -10.89 1.19 -25.26
C HIS A 176 -10.93 -0.34 -25.13
N SER A 177 -11.52 -0.89 -24.07
CA SER A 177 -11.54 -2.34 -23.84
C SER A 177 -12.57 -3.02 -24.76
N PRO A 178 -12.16 -4.05 -25.52
CA PRO A 178 -13.10 -4.82 -26.36
C PRO A 178 -14.03 -5.72 -25.53
N PHE A 179 -13.83 -5.82 -24.22
CA PHE A 179 -14.58 -6.71 -23.31
C PHE A 179 -15.60 -5.98 -22.43
N GLY A 180 -16.04 -4.79 -22.81
CA GLY A 180 -16.93 -3.89 -22.03
C GLY A 180 -18.04 -4.56 -21.21
N ASN A 181 -18.68 -5.61 -21.76
CA ASN A 181 -19.83 -6.30 -21.14
C ASN A 181 -19.46 -7.51 -20.25
N SER A 182 -18.18 -7.87 -20.13
CA SER A 182 -17.75 -9.05 -19.38
C SER A 182 -17.51 -8.71 -17.91
N SER A 183 -17.90 -9.60 -16.99
CA SER A 183 -17.63 -9.44 -15.54
C SER A 183 -16.14 -9.37 -15.19
N PHE A 184 -15.24 -9.76 -16.09
CA PHE A 184 -13.80 -9.64 -15.91
C PHE A 184 -13.20 -8.32 -16.40
N ASN A 185 -14.00 -7.46 -17.06
CA ASN A 185 -13.50 -6.22 -17.64
C ASN A 185 -12.95 -5.24 -16.58
N PRO A 186 -13.64 -4.97 -15.46
CA PRO A 186 -13.11 -4.10 -14.40
C PRO A 186 -11.82 -4.67 -13.78
N LEU A 187 -11.74 -5.99 -13.63
CA LEU A 187 -10.54 -6.68 -13.13
C LEU A 187 -9.34 -6.47 -14.06
N LEU A 188 -9.53 -6.63 -15.37
CA LEU A 188 -8.46 -6.45 -16.35
C LEU A 188 -8.03 -4.98 -16.45
N CYS A 189 -9.01 -4.05 -16.52
CA CYS A 189 -8.75 -2.62 -16.56
C CYS A 189 -8.00 -2.17 -15.29
N GLY A 190 -8.45 -2.63 -14.12
CA GLY A 190 -7.82 -2.36 -12.83
C GLY A 190 -6.39 -2.90 -12.75
N ALA A 191 -6.15 -4.13 -13.21
CA ALA A 191 -4.83 -4.74 -13.23
C ALA A 191 -3.86 -4.01 -14.18
N LEU A 192 -4.31 -3.67 -15.39
CA LEU A 192 -3.48 -2.96 -16.37
C LEU A 192 -3.20 -1.52 -15.94
N ALA A 193 -4.20 -0.80 -15.41
CA ALA A 193 -4.01 0.52 -14.81
C ALA A 193 -3.01 0.47 -13.64
N ARG A 194 -3.03 -0.62 -12.86
CA ARG A 194 -2.08 -0.84 -11.77
C ARG A 194 -0.66 -1.04 -12.27
N ILE A 195 -0.46 -1.80 -13.34
CA ILE A 195 0.84 -1.99 -13.97
C ILE A 195 1.39 -0.64 -14.46
N MET A 196 0.53 0.18 -15.08
CA MET A 196 0.92 1.49 -15.58
C MET A 196 1.31 2.45 -14.45
N SER A 197 0.46 2.60 -13.43
CA SER A 197 0.74 3.46 -12.27
C SER A 197 1.99 2.99 -11.51
N ALA A 198 2.14 1.68 -11.28
CA ALA A 198 3.31 1.13 -10.59
C ALA A 198 4.61 1.37 -11.36
N THR A 199 4.60 1.28 -12.69
CA THR A 199 5.77 1.53 -13.52
C THR A 199 6.21 2.98 -13.45
N PHE A 200 5.26 3.92 -13.49
CA PHE A 200 5.57 5.35 -13.40
C PHE A 200 6.12 5.75 -12.03
N VAL A 201 5.56 5.20 -10.95
CA VAL A 201 5.95 5.55 -9.57
C VAL A 201 7.18 4.76 -9.12
N ALA A 202 7.63 3.75 -9.87
CA ALA A 202 8.75 2.88 -9.51
C ALA A 202 10.05 3.62 -9.10
N PRO A 203 10.52 4.65 -9.83
CA PRO A 203 11.73 5.37 -9.44
C PRO A 203 11.57 6.09 -8.10
N ALA A 204 10.37 6.62 -7.86
CA ALA A 204 10.01 7.29 -6.63
C ALA A 204 9.96 6.26 -5.48
N GLU A 205 9.28 5.12 -5.67
CA GLU A 205 9.23 4.03 -4.68
C GLU A 205 10.63 3.56 -4.27
N LEU A 206 11.57 3.46 -5.23
CA LEU A 206 12.96 3.08 -4.97
C LEU A 206 13.64 4.06 -4.00
N ILE A 207 13.56 5.37 -4.28
CA ILE A 207 14.11 6.41 -3.41
C ILE A 207 13.48 6.33 -2.01
N LYS A 208 12.17 6.04 -1.92
CA LYS A 208 11.50 5.84 -0.63
C LYS A 208 12.03 4.65 0.13
N THR A 209 12.23 3.52 -0.55
CA THR A 209 12.76 2.32 0.11
C THR A 209 14.18 2.57 0.65
N GLN A 210 15.04 3.26 -0.11
CA GLN A 210 16.37 3.64 0.35
C GLN A 210 16.33 4.63 1.52
N LEU A 211 15.46 5.64 1.45
CA LEU A 211 15.32 6.61 2.55
C LEU A 211 14.81 5.93 3.83
N GLN A 212 13.96 4.92 3.71
CA GLN A 212 13.45 4.17 4.86
C GLN A 212 14.47 3.21 5.47
N SER A 213 15.48 2.77 4.71
CA SER A 213 16.54 1.88 5.21
C SER A 213 17.67 2.62 5.94
N ILE A 214 17.89 3.92 5.68
CA ILE A 214 18.96 4.69 6.34
C ILE A 214 18.66 4.85 7.86
N PRO A 215 19.62 4.50 8.76
CA PRO A 215 19.51 4.72 10.20
C PRO A 215 19.37 6.19 10.58
N SER A 216 18.60 6.48 11.64
CA SER A 216 18.22 7.85 12.05
C SER A 216 19.34 8.68 12.70
N ASP A 217 20.52 8.11 12.96
CA ASP A 217 21.64 8.80 13.63
C ASP A 217 22.46 9.74 12.72
N SER A 218 22.11 9.88 11.43
CA SER A 218 22.73 10.89 10.56
C SER A 218 22.17 12.28 10.87
N ARG A 219 22.92 13.03 11.68
CA ARG A 219 22.63 14.37 12.26
C ARG A 219 22.40 15.50 11.23
N ASN A 220 22.25 15.22 9.93
CA ASN A 220 22.03 16.17 8.84
C ASN A 220 20.85 15.77 7.93
N SER A 221 19.63 15.70 8.50
CA SER A 221 18.41 15.28 7.78
C SER A 221 18.05 16.15 6.56
N SER A 222 18.52 17.41 6.49
CA SER A 222 18.25 18.32 5.37
C SER A 222 18.95 17.92 4.06
N HIS A 223 20.06 17.18 4.12
CA HIS A 223 20.84 16.82 2.94
C HIS A 223 20.70 15.35 2.52
N VAL A 224 20.08 14.49 3.33
CA VAL A 224 19.93 13.04 3.04
C VAL A 224 19.22 12.80 1.71
N LEU A 225 18.10 13.49 1.45
CA LEU A 225 17.37 13.32 0.19
C LEU A 225 18.20 13.78 -1.01
N SER A 226 18.92 14.91 -0.87
CA SER A 226 19.78 15.41 -1.95
C SER A 226 20.96 14.47 -2.25
N HIS A 227 21.50 13.81 -1.22
CA HIS A 227 22.55 12.81 -1.37
C HIS A 227 22.01 11.55 -2.07
N LEU A 228 20.85 11.04 -1.64
CA LEU A 228 20.19 9.90 -2.27
C LEU A 228 19.85 10.14 -3.74
N LEU A 229 19.39 11.35 -4.09
CA LEU A 229 19.10 11.72 -5.47
C LEU A 229 20.38 11.76 -6.32
N ARG A 230 21.48 12.29 -5.78
CA ARG A 230 22.79 12.30 -6.45
C ARG A 230 23.34 10.89 -6.63
N ASP A 231 23.26 10.05 -5.61
CA ASP A 231 23.69 8.66 -5.64
C ASP A 231 22.87 7.86 -6.65
N SER A 232 21.54 8.02 -6.63
CA SER A 232 20.64 7.39 -7.60
C SER A 232 20.97 7.82 -9.03
N MET A 233 21.21 9.11 -9.25
CA MET A 233 21.59 9.64 -10.57
C MET A 233 22.97 9.14 -11.03
N ALA A 234 23.95 9.05 -10.12
CA ALA A 234 25.25 8.46 -10.41
C ALA A 234 25.13 6.96 -10.76
N LEU A 235 24.26 6.23 -10.07
CA LEU A 235 24.00 4.81 -10.31
C LEU A 235 23.31 4.59 -11.66
N VAL A 236 22.39 5.47 -12.06
CA VAL A 236 21.78 5.47 -13.39
C VAL A 236 22.80 5.75 -14.48
N LYS A 237 23.72 6.70 -14.26
CA LYS A 237 24.81 7.00 -15.21
C LYS A 237 25.75 5.80 -15.39
N LYS A 238 25.97 5.01 -14.34
CA LYS A 238 26.88 3.85 -14.34
C LYS A 238 26.25 2.56 -14.88
N ASN A 239 25.03 2.24 -14.44
CA ASN A 239 24.37 0.95 -14.69
C ASN A 239 23.16 1.06 -15.65
N GLY A 240 22.86 2.26 -16.13
CA GLY A 240 21.71 2.54 -16.99
C GLY A 240 20.38 2.72 -16.22
N THR A 241 19.35 3.12 -16.96
CA THR A 241 18.00 3.42 -16.46
C THR A 241 17.27 2.22 -15.87
N SER A 242 17.66 0.99 -16.24
CA SER A 242 17.13 -0.25 -15.64
C SER A 242 17.29 -0.28 -14.10
N THR A 243 18.27 0.46 -13.57
CA THR A 243 18.49 0.60 -12.12
C THR A 243 17.29 1.19 -11.39
N LEU A 244 16.57 2.14 -11.99
CA LEU A 244 15.38 2.76 -11.38
C LEU A 244 14.18 1.80 -11.28
N PHE A 245 14.18 0.75 -12.10
CA PHE A 245 13.14 -0.28 -12.11
C PHE A 245 13.54 -1.52 -11.32
N LYS A 246 14.69 -1.51 -10.64
CA LYS A 246 15.06 -2.58 -9.70
C LYS A 246 14.02 -2.63 -8.58
N GLY A 247 13.36 -3.78 -8.46
CA GLY A 247 12.27 -3.97 -7.50
C GLY A 247 10.87 -3.74 -8.07
N LEU A 248 10.71 -3.20 -9.30
CA LEU A 248 9.39 -3.09 -9.94
C LEU A 248 8.75 -4.47 -10.12
N GLN A 249 9.49 -5.47 -10.60
CA GLN A 249 8.98 -6.84 -10.75
C GLN A 249 8.44 -7.38 -9.42
N ILE A 250 9.14 -7.10 -8.33
CA ILE A 250 8.75 -7.51 -6.98
C ILE A 250 7.49 -6.75 -6.53
N THR A 251 7.37 -5.46 -6.84
CA THR A 251 6.16 -4.67 -6.62
C THR A 251 4.97 -5.21 -7.39
N LEU A 252 5.14 -5.56 -8.68
CA LEU A 252 4.06 -6.08 -9.52
C LEU A 252 3.55 -7.44 -9.04
N TRP A 253 4.45 -8.33 -8.57
CA TRP A 253 4.08 -9.62 -7.98
C TRP A 253 3.15 -9.50 -6.77
N ARG A 254 3.20 -8.37 -6.06
CA ARG A 254 2.30 -8.08 -4.95
C ARG A 254 1.05 -7.38 -5.44
N ASP A 255 1.23 -6.30 -6.19
CA ASP A 255 0.18 -5.32 -6.45
C ASP A 255 -0.86 -5.86 -7.44
N VAL A 256 -0.46 -6.57 -8.49
CA VAL A 256 -1.40 -7.10 -9.50
C VAL A 256 -2.29 -8.22 -8.94
N PRO A 257 -1.76 -9.25 -8.24
CA PRO A 257 -2.62 -10.25 -7.62
C PRO A 257 -3.52 -9.65 -6.54
N PHE A 258 -3.03 -8.65 -5.81
CA PHE A 258 -3.83 -7.96 -4.81
C PHE A 258 -5.05 -7.29 -5.45
N SER A 259 -4.86 -6.50 -6.52
CA SER A 259 -5.96 -5.82 -7.22
C SER A 259 -6.97 -6.83 -7.77
N GLY A 260 -6.51 -7.91 -8.43
CA GLY A 260 -7.42 -8.90 -9.02
C GLY A 260 -8.29 -9.61 -7.98
N ILE A 261 -7.70 -10.04 -6.86
CA ILE A 261 -8.44 -10.71 -5.78
C ILE A 261 -9.35 -9.72 -5.05
N TYR A 262 -8.88 -8.49 -4.83
CA TYR A 262 -9.67 -7.43 -4.19
C TYR A 262 -10.96 -7.17 -4.97
N TRP A 263 -10.87 -6.91 -6.28
CA TRP A 263 -12.03 -6.62 -7.12
C TRP A 263 -12.98 -7.80 -7.24
N SER A 264 -12.45 -9.01 -7.50
CA SER A 264 -13.26 -10.23 -7.57
C SER A 264 -14.05 -10.47 -6.27
N SER A 265 -13.38 -10.31 -5.13
CA SER A 265 -14.00 -10.50 -3.81
C SER A 265 -14.96 -9.36 -3.48
N TYR A 266 -14.64 -8.13 -3.88
CA TYR A 266 -15.45 -6.94 -3.64
C TYR A 266 -16.81 -7.06 -4.33
N GLU A 267 -16.86 -7.46 -5.60
CA GLU A 267 -18.12 -7.64 -6.32
C GLU A 267 -19.03 -8.68 -5.65
N ILE A 268 -18.47 -9.82 -5.25
CA ILE A 268 -19.20 -10.89 -4.59
C ILE A 268 -19.74 -10.41 -3.23
N CYS A 269 -18.87 -9.82 -2.40
CA CYS A 269 -19.24 -9.32 -1.08
C CYS A 269 -20.28 -8.20 -1.18
N LYS A 270 -20.10 -7.25 -2.09
CA LYS A 270 -21.05 -6.15 -2.33
C LYS A 270 -22.42 -6.69 -2.72
N LYS A 271 -22.51 -7.61 -3.69
CA LYS A 271 -23.78 -8.23 -4.12
C LYS A 271 -24.49 -8.98 -2.99
N GLN A 272 -23.74 -9.61 -2.09
CA GLN A 272 -24.32 -10.31 -0.93
C GLN A 272 -24.80 -9.33 0.14
N ILE A 273 -23.96 -8.37 0.53
CA ILE A 273 -24.26 -7.39 1.58
C ILE A 273 -25.40 -6.45 1.15
N ALA A 274 -25.40 -5.99 -0.11
CA ALA A 274 -26.47 -5.15 -0.65
C ALA A 274 -27.83 -5.84 -0.62
N ARG A 275 -27.88 -7.16 -0.91
CA ARG A 275 -29.10 -7.98 -0.81
C ARG A 275 -29.58 -8.12 0.63
N VAL A 276 -28.65 -8.29 1.58
CA VAL A 276 -28.97 -8.41 3.01
C VAL A 276 -29.47 -7.09 3.58
N LEU A 277 -28.84 -5.97 3.22
CA LEU A 277 -29.18 -4.63 3.71
C LEU A 277 -30.28 -3.92 2.90
N LYS A 278 -30.81 -4.56 1.83
CA LYS A 278 -31.77 -3.97 0.88
C LYS A 278 -31.36 -2.56 0.45
N THR A 279 -30.11 -2.45 0.00
CA THR A 279 -29.51 -1.16 -0.39
C THR A 279 -29.86 -0.86 -1.83
N ASP A 280 -30.63 0.21 -2.06
CA ASP A 280 -30.95 0.70 -3.39
C ASP A 280 -29.91 1.74 -3.82
N PHE A 281 -28.98 1.35 -4.69
CA PHE A 281 -27.94 2.24 -5.22
C PHE A 281 -28.47 3.27 -6.24
N ASN A 282 -29.67 3.08 -6.78
CA ASN A 282 -30.24 3.93 -7.83
C ASN A 282 -31.15 5.06 -7.28
N ASN A 283 -31.52 5.04 -5.99
CA ASN A 283 -32.43 6.02 -5.37
C ASN A 283 -31.74 6.79 -4.23
N THR A 284 -30.50 7.22 -4.44
CA THR A 284 -29.67 7.96 -3.46
C THR A 284 -30.20 9.38 -3.15
N THR A 285 -31.36 9.76 -3.68
CA THR A 285 -31.98 11.09 -3.52
C THR A 285 -32.91 11.21 -2.31
N SER A 286 -33.17 10.14 -1.55
CA SER A 286 -34.18 10.13 -0.48
C SER A 286 -33.62 9.88 0.93
N GLY A 287 -32.85 10.84 1.47
CA GLY A 287 -32.65 10.99 2.92
C GLY A 287 -31.52 10.17 3.57
N GLY A 288 -31.08 10.62 4.77
CA GLY A 288 -29.87 10.13 5.44
C GLY A 288 -29.84 8.66 5.88
N ALA A 289 -30.97 7.94 5.78
CA ALA A 289 -31.02 6.50 6.07
C ALA A 289 -30.41 5.65 4.94
N ASP A 290 -30.48 6.11 3.69
CA ASP A 290 -29.93 5.39 2.54
C ASP A 290 -28.43 5.67 2.37
N ASP A 291 -27.95 6.87 2.74
CA ASP A 291 -26.52 7.19 2.83
C ASP A 291 -25.76 6.20 3.74
N TRP A 292 -26.30 5.91 4.94
CA TRP A 292 -25.66 4.96 5.86
C TRP A 292 -25.62 3.54 5.31
N LYS A 293 -26.63 3.09 4.56
CA LYS A 293 -26.65 1.76 3.94
C LYS A 293 -25.61 1.66 2.83
N VAL A 294 -25.49 2.70 1.99
CA VAL A 294 -24.47 2.77 0.92
C VAL A 294 -23.07 2.77 1.52
N PHE A 295 -22.84 3.59 2.55
CA PHE A 295 -21.58 3.62 3.29
C PHE A 295 -21.26 2.25 3.89
N THR A 296 -22.19 1.67 4.66
CA THR A 296 -22.00 0.39 5.36
C THR A 296 -21.74 -0.74 4.38
N THR A 297 -22.50 -0.80 3.28
CA THR A 297 -22.33 -1.83 2.24
C THR A 297 -20.95 -1.72 1.61
N SER A 298 -20.54 -0.51 1.22
CA SER A 298 -19.23 -0.25 0.59
C SER A 298 -18.06 -0.50 1.56
N PHE A 299 -18.24 -0.13 2.83
CA PHE A 299 -17.26 -0.29 3.89
C PHE A 299 -17.05 -1.76 4.26
N LEU A 300 -18.11 -2.53 4.46
CA LEU A 300 -18.02 -3.97 4.75
C LEU A 300 -17.48 -4.73 3.54
N SER A 301 -17.98 -4.45 2.33
CA SER A 301 -17.50 -5.14 1.12
C SER A 301 -16.02 -4.85 0.87
N GLY A 302 -15.58 -3.59 1.01
CA GLY A 302 -14.18 -3.18 0.88
C GLY A 302 -13.28 -3.76 1.97
N SER A 303 -13.75 -3.80 3.21
CA SER A 303 -12.96 -4.34 4.34
C SER A 303 -12.78 -5.86 4.22
N ILE A 304 -13.84 -6.59 3.88
CA ILE A 304 -13.80 -8.05 3.72
C ILE A 304 -12.98 -8.43 2.49
N SER A 305 -13.20 -7.78 1.34
CA SER A 305 -12.43 -8.04 0.13
C SER A 305 -10.94 -7.70 0.32
N GLY A 306 -10.63 -6.60 1.00
CA GLY A 306 -9.27 -6.22 1.38
C GLY A 306 -8.61 -7.28 2.26
N ALA A 307 -9.30 -7.82 3.26
CA ALA A 307 -8.79 -8.87 4.12
C ALA A 307 -8.53 -10.19 3.35
N ILE A 308 -9.44 -10.59 2.46
CA ILE A 308 -9.27 -11.76 1.58
C ILE A 308 -8.06 -11.57 0.66
N ALA A 309 -7.96 -10.42 0.00
CA ALA A 309 -6.82 -10.10 -0.87
C ALA A 309 -5.51 -10.08 -0.07
N ALA A 310 -5.51 -9.52 1.14
CA ALA A 310 -4.36 -9.50 2.03
C ALA A 310 -3.92 -10.92 2.44
N PHE A 311 -4.85 -11.84 2.66
CA PHE A 311 -4.56 -13.22 3.04
C PHE A 311 -3.78 -13.96 1.93
N PHE A 312 -4.24 -13.87 0.68
CA PHE A 312 -3.58 -14.53 -0.44
C PHE A 312 -2.26 -13.86 -0.87
N THR A 313 -2.13 -12.55 -0.64
CA THR A 313 -0.95 -11.81 -1.08
C THR A 313 0.10 -11.59 0.00
N ASN A 314 -0.15 -11.96 1.26
CA ASN A 314 0.83 -11.81 2.33
C ASN A 314 2.18 -12.51 2.07
N PRO A 315 2.20 -13.74 1.53
CA PRO A 315 3.47 -14.39 1.18
C PRO A 315 4.32 -13.54 0.21
N PHE A 316 3.69 -12.92 -0.79
CA PHE A 316 4.40 -12.05 -1.74
C PHE A 316 4.90 -10.75 -1.10
N ASP A 317 4.20 -10.20 -0.12
CA ASP A 317 4.69 -9.05 0.66
C ASP A 317 5.94 -9.40 1.47
N VAL A 318 5.97 -10.57 2.11
CA VAL A 318 7.15 -11.06 2.84
C VAL A 318 8.31 -11.30 1.88
N GLY A 319 8.04 -11.95 0.74
CA GLY A 319 9.03 -12.14 -0.31
C GLY A 319 9.64 -10.82 -0.79
N LYS A 320 8.78 -9.80 -1.01
CA LYS A 320 9.22 -8.46 -1.41
C LYS A 320 10.15 -7.81 -0.41
N THR A 321 9.72 -7.76 0.85
CA THR A 321 10.46 -7.06 1.91
C THR A 321 11.81 -7.72 2.16
N ARG A 322 11.87 -9.06 2.27
CA ARG A 322 13.12 -9.79 2.47
C ARG A 322 14.07 -9.68 1.28
N LEU A 323 13.54 -9.74 0.05
CA LEU A 323 14.36 -9.60 -1.15
C LEU A 323 14.93 -8.18 -1.28
N GLN A 324 14.15 -7.14 -0.95
CA GLN A 324 14.64 -5.76 -0.95
C GLN A 324 15.74 -5.52 0.09
N ILE A 325 15.66 -6.17 1.26
CA ILE A 325 16.70 -6.08 2.30
C ILE A 325 17.97 -6.84 1.86
N THR A 326 17.81 -8.01 1.24
CA THR A 326 18.95 -8.82 0.75
C THR A 326 19.71 -8.16 -0.42
N MET A 327 19.07 -7.23 -1.14
CA MET A 327 19.66 -6.51 -2.27
C MET A 327 20.56 -5.33 -1.86
N ASP A 328 20.46 -4.87 -0.61
CA ASP A 328 21.24 -3.73 -0.08
C ASP A 328 22.67 -4.12 0.34
N ASP A 329 22.92 -5.42 0.48
CA ASP A 329 24.14 -5.98 1.10
C ASP A 329 25.39 -6.01 0.17
N GLY A 330 25.49 -5.09 -0.79
CA GLY A 330 26.70 -4.79 -1.58
C GLY A 330 27.22 -5.87 -2.55
N ASP A 331 26.92 -7.16 -2.34
CA ASP A 331 27.50 -8.27 -3.09
C ASP A 331 26.63 -8.66 -4.29
N VAL A 332 26.66 -7.79 -5.30
CA VAL A 332 25.86 -7.89 -6.54
C VAL A 332 26.39 -8.98 -7.48
N LYS A 333 27.56 -9.57 -7.22
CA LYS A 333 28.24 -10.44 -8.18
C LYS A 333 27.85 -11.92 -8.12
N HIS A 334 27.27 -12.43 -7.04
CA HIS A 334 27.04 -13.87 -6.87
C HIS A 334 25.63 -14.33 -6.46
N LYS A 335 24.64 -13.44 -6.38
CA LYS A 335 23.27 -13.86 -6.06
C LYS A 335 22.54 -14.37 -7.32
N PRO A 336 22.12 -15.65 -7.39
CA PRO A 336 21.34 -16.15 -8.52
C PRO A 336 20.02 -15.38 -8.61
N LYS A 337 19.58 -15.06 -9.84
CA LYS A 337 18.22 -14.56 -10.11
C LYS A 337 17.22 -15.64 -9.69
N THR A 338 16.83 -15.63 -8.42
CA THR A 338 15.87 -16.61 -7.90
C THR A 338 14.48 -16.17 -8.32
N ASN A 339 13.74 -17.09 -8.95
CA ASN A 339 12.32 -16.88 -9.20
C ASN A 339 11.62 -16.66 -7.84
N MET A 340 10.71 -15.68 -7.75
CA MET A 340 9.99 -15.35 -6.51
C MET A 340 9.38 -16.61 -5.85
N PHE A 341 8.82 -17.52 -6.64
CA PHE A 341 8.29 -18.79 -6.15
C PHE A 341 9.35 -19.70 -5.50
N LYS A 342 10.55 -19.77 -6.08
CA LYS A 342 11.66 -20.55 -5.48
C LYS A 342 12.12 -19.91 -4.17
N PHE A 343 12.16 -18.59 -4.11
CA PHE A 343 12.49 -17.85 -2.88
C PHE A 343 11.45 -18.09 -1.78
N LEU A 344 10.16 -17.98 -2.09
CA LEU A 344 9.08 -18.28 -1.15
C LEU A 344 9.06 -19.74 -0.72
N ALA A 345 9.33 -20.68 -1.63
CA ALA A 345 9.46 -22.10 -1.29
C ALA A 345 10.63 -22.38 -0.35
N ASN A 346 11.74 -21.63 -0.48
CA ASN A 346 12.87 -21.74 0.44
C ASN A 346 12.51 -21.22 1.84
N ILE A 347 11.80 -20.09 1.94
CA ILE A 347 11.31 -19.56 3.22
C ILE A 347 10.37 -20.58 3.89
N TYR A 348 9.42 -21.12 3.13
CA TYR A 348 8.50 -22.14 3.62
C TYR A 348 9.24 -23.38 4.17
N LYS A 349 10.28 -23.85 3.47
CA LYS A 349 11.06 -25.02 3.90
C LYS A 349 11.93 -24.77 5.13
N ASN A 350 12.54 -23.59 5.23
CA ASN A 350 13.54 -23.30 6.27
C ASN A 350 12.92 -22.70 7.54
N GLU A 351 11.83 -21.94 7.41
CA GLU A 351 11.23 -21.16 8.52
C GLU A 351 9.74 -21.46 8.73
N GLY A 352 9.11 -22.20 7.82
CA GLY A 352 7.71 -22.62 7.93
C GLY A 352 6.68 -21.57 7.48
N VAL A 353 5.40 -21.88 7.72
CA VAL A 353 4.25 -21.04 7.31
C VAL A 353 4.19 -19.72 8.10
N GLY A 354 4.63 -19.72 9.36
CA GLY A 354 4.60 -18.54 10.21
C GLY A 354 5.36 -17.36 9.60
N ALA A 355 6.54 -17.61 9.03
CA ALA A 355 7.35 -16.60 8.35
C ALA A 355 6.64 -15.98 7.14
N LEU A 356 5.89 -16.76 6.35
CA LEU A 356 5.12 -16.26 5.19
C LEU A 356 3.94 -15.37 5.60
N TYR A 357 3.41 -15.56 6.80
CA TYR A 357 2.28 -14.79 7.33
C TYR A 357 2.68 -13.72 8.35
N SER A 358 3.98 -13.43 8.45
CA SER A 358 4.47 -12.35 9.27
C SER A 358 3.92 -10.99 8.87
N GLY A 359 3.55 -10.20 9.87
CA GLY A 359 2.96 -8.88 9.67
C GLY A 359 1.54 -8.88 9.09
N PHE A 360 0.87 -10.03 9.00
CA PHE A 360 -0.52 -10.13 8.52
C PHE A 360 -1.49 -9.35 9.42
N GLY A 361 -1.36 -9.45 10.75
CA GLY A 361 -2.20 -8.72 11.71
C GLY A 361 -2.20 -7.20 11.50
N PRO A 362 -1.03 -6.53 11.54
CA PRO A 362 -0.91 -5.10 11.20
C PRO A 362 -1.48 -4.76 9.82
N ARG A 363 -1.32 -5.65 8.84
CA ARG A 363 -1.84 -5.46 7.48
C ARG A 363 -3.37 -5.45 7.44
N VAL A 364 -4.05 -6.38 8.13
CA VAL A 364 -5.52 -6.43 8.15
C VAL A 364 -6.08 -5.26 8.96
N MET A 365 -5.45 -4.92 10.09
CA MET A 365 -5.92 -3.86 10.99
C MET A 365 -6.00 -2.49 10.30
N LYS A 366 -5.11 -2.20 9.34
CA LYS A 366 -5.14 -0.93 8.60
C LYS A 366 -6.17 -0.85 7.47
N ILE A 367 -6.75 -1.98 7.04
CA ILE A 367 -7.65 -2.03 5.87
C ILE A 367 -8.96 -1.31 6.17
N ALA A 368 -9.62 -1.65 7.27
CA ALA A 368 -10.91 -1.04 7.62
C ALA A 368 -10.81 0.49 7.78
N PRO A 369 -9.87 1.07 8.56
CA PRO A 369 -9.69 2.51 8.63
C PRO A 369 -9.45 3.16 7.26
N ALA A 370 -8.65 2.53 6.40
CA ALA A 370 -8.40 3.01 5.05
C ALA A 370 -9.66 3.02 4.18
N CYS A 371 -10.48 1.97 4.26
CA CYS A 371 -11.75 1.88 3.55
C CYS A 371 -12.72 2.98 4.01
N ALA A 372 -12.91 3.11 5.33
CA ALA A 372 -13.81 4.09 5.90
C ALA A 372 -13.45 5.53 5.48
N ILE A 373 -12.18 5.91 5.64
CA ILE A 373 -11.69 7.25 5.29
C ILE A 373 -11.91 7.54 3.81
N MET A 374 -11.58 6.59 2.94
CA MET A 374 -11.71 6.79 1.50
C MET A 374 -13.18 6.98 1.08
N ILE A 375 -14.08 6.11 1.55
CA ILE A 375 -15.51 6.19 1.23
C ILE A 375 -16.08 7.50 1.76
N SER A 376 -15.82 7.83 3.03
CA SER A 376 -16.30 9.09 3.62
C SER A 376 -15.75 10.32 2.90
N SER A 377 -14.47 10.32 2.52
CA SER A 377 -13.85 11.44 1.79
C SER A 377 -14.47 11.60 0.39
N TYR A 378 -14.84 10.48 -0.24
CA TYR A 378 -15.51 10.48 -1.54
C TYR A 378 -16.93 11.04 -1.44
N GLU A 379 -17.72 10.56 -0.49
CA GLU A 379 -19.09 11.03 -0.24
C GLU A 379 -19.14 12.53 0.12
N VAL A 380 -18.25 12.96 1.02
CA VAL A 380 -18.11 14.39 1.38
C VAL A 380 -17.71 15.22 0.17
N GLY A 381 -16.74 14.75 -0.61
CA GLY A 381 -16.32 15.43 -1.84
C GLY A 381 -17.48 15.60 -2.82
N LYS A 382 -18.24 14.54 -3.09
CA LYS A 382 -19.43 14.60 -3.96
C LYS A 382 -20.46 15.62 -3.47
N LYS A 383 -20.76 15.64 -2.17
CA LYS A 383 -21.71 16.61 -1.58
C LYS A 383 -21.20 18.05 -1.73
N LEU A 384 -19.91 18.30 -1.50
CA LEU A 384 -19.32 19.63 -1.65
C LEU A 384 -19.37 20.13 -3.10
N PHE A 385 -19.01 19.30 -4.07
CA PHE A 385 -19.02 19.68 -5.49
C PHE A 385 -20.43 19.84 -6.04
N LYS A 386 -21.38 19.00 -5.62
CA LYS A 386 -22.79 19.14 -6.00
C LYS A 386 -23.38 20.46 -5.51
N ASN A 387 -23.12 20.83 -4.25
CA ASN A 387 -23.60 22.10 -3.68
C ASN A 387 -22.92 23.32 -4.34
N GLY A 388 -21.62 23.21 -4.67
CA GLY A 388 -20.88 24.27 -5.34
C GLY A 388 -21.34 24.53 -6.78
N ASN A 389 -21.65 23.48 -7.54
CA ASN A 389 -22.15 23.62 -8.92
C ASN A 389 -23.56 24.24 -8.93
N VAL A 390 -24.44 23.85 -8.01
CA VAL A 390 -25.80 24.41 -7.86
C VAL A 390 -25.79 25.88 -7.42
N SER A 391 -24.71 26.36 -6.81
CA SER A 391 -24.59 27.77 -6.37
C SER A 391 -24.03 28.70 -7.45
N ASN A 392 -23.50 28.14 -8.56
CA ASN A 392 -22.88 28.90 -9.65
C ASN A 392 -23.76 28.98 -10.92
N ASP A 393 -24.88 28.24 -10.95
CA ASP A 393 -26.00 28.41 -11.88
C ASP A 393 -27.06 29.32 -11.25
#